data_AF-A0A167SLK0-F1
#
_entry.id   AF-A0A167SLK0-F1
#
_cell.length_a   1.000
_cell.length_b   1.000
_cell.length_c   1.000
_cell.angle_alpha   90.00
_cell.angle_beta   90.00
_cell.angle_gamma   90.00
#
_symmetry.space_group_name_H-M   'P 1'
#
loop_
_entity.id
_entity.type
_entity.pdbx_description
1 polymer ?
#
loop_
_entity_poly.entity_id
_entity_poly.type
_entity_poly.pdbx_seq_one_letter_code
_entity_poly.pdbx_strand_id
1 'polypeptide(L)' 'MSYYQYTGSLTTPPCSEGVTWYVATTPIPMYVKTYRNLKNTIGSNSRYTQSDLGQANILHLL' A
#
# COMPACT_ATOMS: atom_id res chain seq x y z
N MET A 1 -1.65 16.61 12.81
CA MET A 1 -1.66 15.34 12.06
C MET A 1 -1.30 15.65 10.62
N SER A 2 -0.26 15.02 10.07
CA SER A 2 0.24 15.27 8.71
C SER A 2 0.15 14.00 7.87
N TYR A 3 0.00 14.17 6.56
CA TYR A 3 -0.19 13.09 5.60
C TYR A 3 0.69 13.29 4.38
N TYR A 4 1.23 12.20 3.85
CA TYR A 4 1.61 12.16 2.44
C TYR A 4 0.34 11.99 1.62
N GLN A 5 0.15 12.84 0.62
CA GLN A 5 -0.99 12.81 -0.28
C GLN A 5 -0.52 12.57 -1.70
N TYR A 6 -1.15 11.62 -2.40
CA TYR A 6 -0.93 11.39 -3.82
C TYR A 6 -2.14 10.73 -4.47
N THR A 7 -2.28 10.88 -5.79
CA THR A 7 -3.28 10.16 -6.57
C THR A 7 -2.66 8.86 -7.10
N GLY A 8 -3.30 7.73 -6.84
CA GLY A 8 -2.86 6.41 -7.24
C GLY A 8 -4.04 5.50 -7.58
N SER A 9 -3.94 4.21 -7.22
CA SER A 9 -4.95 3.19 -7.52
C SER A 9 -5.24 2.27 -6.34
N LEU A 10 -6.21 1.38 -6.51
CA LEU A 10 -6.43 0.26 -5.58
C LEU A 10 -5.23 -0.70 -5.60
N THR A 11 -4.86 -1.22 -4.43
CA THR A 11 -3.80 -2.23 -4.28
C THR A 11 -4.30 -3.66 -4.51
N THR A 12 -5.60 -3.82 -4.79
CA THR A 12 -6.28 -5.08 -5.10
C THR A 12 -7.02 -4.97 -6.42
N PRO A 13 -7.26 -6.09 -7.14
CA PRO A 13 -8.10 -6.08 -8.34
C PRO A 13 -9.46 -5.42 -8.07
N PRO A 14 -9.99 -4.61 -9.00
CA PRO A 14 -9.52 -4.40 -10.38
C PRO A 14 -8.42 -3.33 -10.55
N CYS A 15 -7.75 -2.90 -9.47
CA CYS A 15 -6.65 -1.92 -9.52
C CYS A 15 -7.06 -0.56 -10.09
N SER A 16 -8.31 -0.14 -9.90
CA SER A 16 -8.85 1.13 -10.42
C SER A 16 -8.02 2.34 -9.98
N GLU A 17 -7.71 3.21 -10.94
CA GLU A 17 -6.96 4.47 -10.75
C GLU A 17 -7.86 5.61 -10.23
N GLY A 18 -7.24 6.77 -9.95
CA GLY A 18 -7.93 7.97 -9.48
C GLY A 18 -8.19 7.99 -7.97
N VAL A 19 -7.61 7.05 -7.22
CA VAL A 19 -7.75 6.99 -5.76
C VAL A 19 -6.84 8.02 -5.11
N THR A 20 -7.41 8.95 -4.33
CA THR A 20 -6.61 9.86 -3.49
C THR A 20 -6.16 9.13 -2.23
N TRP A 21 -4.86 8.87 -2.12
CA TRP A 21 -4.24 8.26 -0.96
C TRP A 21 -3.83 9.32 0.06
N TYR A 22 -4.14 9.06 1.33
CA TYR A 22 -3.67 9.83 2.48
C TYR A 22 -2.95 8.88 3.44
N VAL A 23 -1.62 8.98 3.50
CA VAL A 23 -0.80 8.13 4.36
C VAL A 23 -0.32 8.96 5.55
N ALA A 24 -0.77 8.63 6.75
CA ALA A 24 -0.35 9.34 7.96
C ALA A 24 1.18 9.26 8.12
N THR A 25 1.83 10.40 8.38
CA THR A 25 3.30 10.45 8.53
C THR A 25 3.78 9.84 9.85
N THR A 26 2.87 9.66 10.81
CA THR A 26 3.18 9.14 12.15
C THR A 26 2.55 7.75 12.31
N PRO A 27 3.37 6.68 12.45
CA PRO A 27 2.87 5.33 12.71
C PRO A 27 2.19 5.21 14.09
N ILE A 28 1.21 4.33 14.20
CA ILE A 28 0.56 3.98 15.47
C ILE A 28 1.32 2.80 16.09
N PRO A 29 1.64 2.83 17.40
CA PRO A 29 2.31 1.72 18.06
C PRO A 29 1.41 0.46 18.08
N MET A 30 2.02 -0.71 17.90
CA MET A 30 1.34 -2.01 17.94
C MET A 30 2.15 -3.02 18.75
N TYR A 31 1.46 -3.83 19.55
CA TYR A 31 2.11 -4.93 20.26
C TYR A 31 2.58 -6.02 19.30
N VAL A 32 3.78 -6.54 19.53
CA VAL A 32 4.38 -7.61 18.73
C VAL A 32 3.50 -8.87 18.68
N LYS A 33 2.83 -9.22 19.79
CA LYS A 33 1.90 -10.36 19.85
C LYS A 33 0.73 -10.18 18.87
N THR A 34 0.14 -8.99 18.84
CA THR A 34 -0.96 -8.65 17.92
C THR A 34 -0.50 -8.71 16.47
N TYR A 35 0.66 -8.12 16.15
CA TYR A 35 1.24 -8.17 14.80
C TYR A 35 1.45 -9.61 14.33
N ARG A 36 2.03 -10.48 15.17
CA ARG A 36 2.28 -11.89 14.82
C ARG A 36 0.98 -12.66 14.58
N ASN A 37 -0.03 -12.47 15.44
CA ASN A 37 -1.33 -13.11 15.26
C ASN A 37 -1.97 -12.69 13.94
N LEU A 38 -1.98 -11.38 13.64
CA LEU A 38 -2.50 -10.85 12.38
C LEU A 38 -1.75 -11.44 11.17
N LYS A 39 -0.42 -11.46 11.23
CA LYS A 39 0.42 -12.00 10.16
C LYS A 39 0.17 -13.48 9.92
N ASN A 40 -0.02 -14.27 10.97
CA ASN A 40 -0.29 -15.70 10.87
C ASN A 40 -1.69 -16.00 10.30
N THR A 41 -2.67 -15.14 10.58
CA THR A 41 -4.04 -15.31 10.06
C THR A 41 -4.18 -14.85 8.61
N ILE A 42 -3.61 -13.69 8.27
CA ILE A 42 -3.77 -13.08 6.94
C ILE A 42 -2.73 -13.58 5.93
N GLY A 43 -1.56 -14.01 6.41
CA GLY A 43 -0.45 -14.38 5.55
C GLY A 43 0.24 -13.17 4.93
N SER A 44 0.71 -13.29 3.69
CA SER A 44 1.31 -12.18 2.94
C SER A 44 0.34 -11.69 1.88
N ASN A 45 -0.18 -10.48 2.05
CA ASN A 45 -1.21 -9.90 1.19
C ASN A 45 -0.86 -8.49 0.68
N SER A 46 0.37 -8.02 0.89
CA SER A 46 0.84 -6.74 0.36
C SER A 46 1.29 -6.91 -1.08
N ARG A 47 0.74 -6.10 -1.99
CA ARG A 47 1.23 -5.97 -3.38
C ARG A 47 2.65 -5.40 -3.38
N TYR A 48 3.47 -5.80 -4.36
CA TYR A 48 4.79 -5.21 -4.58
C TYR A 48 4.68 -3.71 -4.95
N THR A 49 5.72 -2.94 -4.66
CA THR A 49 5.78 -1.51 -5.01
C THR A 49 5.76 -1.33 -6.53
N GLN A 50 5.00 -0.35 -7.01
CA GLN A 50 4.91 -0.03 -8.44
C GLN A 50 5.99 0.98 -8.83
N SER A 51 6.04 1.32 -10.13
CA SER A 51 6.85 2.43 -10.65
C SER A 51 6.50 3.76 -9.99
N ASP A 52 7.34 4.77 -10.24
CA ASP A 52 7.01 6.15 -9.93
C ASP A 52 5.71 6.59 -10.61
N LEU A 53 5.01 7.54 -9.99
CA LEU A 53 3.74 8.05 -10.50
C LEU A 53 3.90 8.61 -11.92
N GLY A 54 2.99 8.22 -12.81
CA GLY A 54 3.01 8.61 -14.23
C GLY A 54 3.95 7.80 -15.11
N GLN A 55 4.78 6.91 -14.55
CA GLN A 55 5.62 6.01 -15.34
C GLN A 55 4.84 4.77 -15.80
N ALA A 56 5.38 4.09 -16.81
CA ALA A 56 4.83 2.83 -17.29
C ALA A 56 4.77 1.78 -16.16
N ASN A 57 3.75 0.93 -16.20
CA ASN A 57 3.63 -0.17 -15.25
C ASN A 57 4.86 -1.09 -15.32
N ILE A 58 5.45 -1.47 -14.17
CA ILE A 58 6.67 -2.28 -14.14
C ILE A 58 6.54 -3.62 -14.88
N LEU A 59 5.34 -4.18 -14.99
CA LEU A 59 5.10 -5.42 -15.71
C LEU A 59 5.23 -5.25 -17.23
N HIS A 60 5.13 -4.03 -17.74
CA HIS A 60 5.32 -3.73 -19.16
C HIS A 60 6.78 -3.37 -19.50
N LEU A 61 7.65 -3.31 -18.50
CA LEU A 61 9.09 -3.02 -18.67
C LEU A 61 9.95 -4.29 -18.76
N LEU A 62 9.31 -5.46 -18.64
CA LEU A 62 9.89 -6.81 -18.78
C LEU A 62 9.36 -7.44 -20.08
#